data_AF-A0A358EGM2-F1
#
_entry.id   AF-A0A358EGM2-F1
#
_cell.length_a   1.000
_cell.length_b   1.000
_cell.length_c   1.000
_cell.angle_alpha   90.00
_cell.angle_beta   90.00
_cell.angle_gamma   90.00
#
_symmetry.space_group_name_H-M   'P 1'
#
loop_
_entity.id
_entity.type
_entity.pdbx_description
1 polymer ?
#
loop_
_entity_poly.entity_id
_entity_poly.type
_entity_poly.pdbx_seq_one_letter_code
_entity_poly.pdbx_strand_id
1 'polypeptide(L)'
;MTATLFFYAVYLFGGAGWLAAPAIALITLVVVRYLLRERVNRHDAQHQVLATLYAVIVMMVALVVHDVIPRVMSGPEWLLSGDALRAPFVGLVVGQLTMMLVTQLRPFQSGSREPTSVPVTLGLFVLAMVLVGPVGLSATGGIGPQSLFTSACIAGFATLFYWLMRKLQGWPARTPWNMRLQPACLALAILVVLPVHFLILGGG
;
A
#
# COMPACT_ATOMS: atom_id res chain seq x y z
N MET A 1 -9.14 -13.63 19.07
CA MET A 1 -9.98 -14.11 17.96
C MET A 1 -9.66 -13.41 16.63
N THR A 2 -9.53 -12.09 16.57
CA THR A 2 -9.27 -11.34 15.31
C THR A 2 -7.90 -11.62 14.68
N ALA A 3 -6.85 -11.77 15.50
CA ALA A 3 -5.52 -12.18 15.01
C ALA A 3 -5.55 -13.61 14.45
N THR A 4 -6.32 -14.51 15.06
CA THR A 4 -6.47 -15.89 14.62
C THR A 4 -7.14 -15.96 13.24
N LEU A 5 -8.21 -15.19 13.01
CA LEU A 5 -8.86 -15.09 11.71
C LEU A 5 -7.98 -14.41 10.65
N PHE A 6 -7.14 -13.46 11.04
CA PHE A 6 -6.15 -12.85 10.13
C PHE A 6 -5.11 -13.87 9.68
N PHE A 7 -4.53 -14.64 10.60
CA PHE A 7 -3.58 -15.70 10.25
C PHE A 7 -4.26 -16.86 9.50
N TYR A 8 -5.52 -17.18 9.81
CA TYR A 8 -6.29 -18.22 9.12
C TYR A 8 -6.66 -17.81 7.69
N ALA A 9 -7.08 -16.57 7.49
CA ALA A 9 -7.29 -15.98 6.17
C ALA A 9 -6.00 -16.07 5.36
N VAL A 10 -4.88 -15.60 5.91
CA VAL A 10 -3.63 -15.58 5.14
C VAL A 10 -3.06 -16.98 4.87
N TYR A 11 -3.31 -17.96 5.76
CA TYR A 11 -3.00 -19.36 5.50
C TYR A 11 -3.89 -19.97 4.38
N LEU A 12 -5.17 -19.59 4.31
CA LEU A 12 -6.11 -20.04 3.27
C LEU A 12 -5.85 -19.40 1.89
N PHE A 13 -5.27 -18.19 1.84
CA PHE A 13 -5.30 -17.30 0.66
C PHE A 13 -3.95 -17.15 -0.10
N GLY A 14 -3.00 -18.09 0.02
CA GLY A 14 -1.79 -18.10 -0.82
C GLY A 14 -0.45 -18.26 -0.09
N GLY A 15 -0.47 -18.57 1.21
CA GLY A 15 0.71 -18.94 1.99
C GLY A 15 1.40 -17.78 2.73
N ALA A 16 2.35 -18.12 3.60
CA ALA A 16 2.99 -17.17 4.53
C ALA A 16 3.75 -16.02 3.84
N GLY A 17 4.12 -16.19 2.56
CA GLY A 17 4.86 -15.18 1.79
C GLY A 17 4.14 -13.84 1.65
N TRP A 18 2.81 -13.86 1.59
CA TRP A 18 1.97 -12.65 1.46
C TRP A 18 1.95 -11.80 2.74
N LEU A 19 2.37 -12.35 3.89
CA LEU A 19 2.49 -11.60 5.15
C LEU A 19 3.74 -10.74 5.22
N ALA A 20 4.79 -11.08 4.47
CA ALA A 20 6.09 -10.46 4.63
C ALA A 20 6.03 -8.94 4.40
N ALA A 21 5.42 -8.51 3.28
CA ALA A 21 5.31 -7.09 2.97
C ALA A 21 4.49 -6.31 4.02
N PRO A 22 3.24 -6.71 4.37
CA PRO A 22 2.47 -6.04 5.42
C PRO A 22 3.16 -6.05 6.80
N ALA A 23 3.80 -7.15 7.18
CA ALA A 23 4.49 -7.28 8.47
C ALA A 23 5.69 -6.33 8.55
N ILE A 24 6.51 -6.25 7.50
CA ILE A 24 7.64 -5.33 7.44
C ILE A 24 7.15 -3.89 7.47
N ALA A 25 6.12 -3.56 6.69
CA ALA A 25 5.53 -2.22 6.71
C ALA A 25 5.03 -1.83 8.11
N LEU A 26 4.37 -2.75 8.83
CA LEU A 26 3.94 -2.53 10.20
C LEU A 26 5.12 -2.31 11.15
N ILE A 27 6.15 -3.16 11.08
CA ILE A 27 7.37 -3.04 11.90
C ILE A 27 8.04 -1.68 11.62
N THR A 28 8.23 -1.32 10.36
CA THR A 28 8.79 -0.03 9.95
C THR A 28 8.00 1.13 10.55
N LEU A 29 6.67 1.08 10.46
CA LEU A 29 5.80 2.13 10.97
C LEU A 29 5.88 2.24 12.51
N VAL A 30 5.96 1.12 13.21
CA VAL A 30 6.14 1.08 14.67
C VAL A 30 7.50 1.65 15.06
N VAL A 31 8.58 1.26 14.38
CA VAL A 31 9.94 1.74 14.65
C VAL A 31 10.07 3.24 14.39
N VAL A 32 9.61 3.72 13.22
CA VAL A 32 9.64 5.16 12.89
C VAL A 32 8.86 5.96 13.93
N ARG A 33 7.69 5.46 14.36
CA ARG A 33 6.90 6.12 15.38
C ARG A 33 7.56 6.12 16.76
N TYR A 34 8.24 5.04 17.12
CA TYR A 34 9.03 4.98 18.35
C TYR A 34 10.15 6.02 18.33
N LEU A 35 10.86 6.15 17.21
CA LEU A 35 11.93 7.14 17.04
C LEU A 35 11.41 8.59 17.03
N LEU A 36 10.23 8.84 16.46
CA LEU A 36 9.61 10.17 16.41
C LEU A 36 8.87 10.56 17.71
N ARG A 37 8.79 9.65 18.69
CA ARG A 37 8.02 9.82 19.93
C ARG A 37 8.50 10.98 20.81
N GLU A 38 9.72 11.47 20.59
CA GLU A 38 10.26 12.65 21.27
C GLU A 38 9.60 13.99 20.86
N ARG A 39 8.78 14.06 19.78
CA ARG A 39 8.23 15.36 19.30
C ARG A 39 6.72 15.59 19.38
N VAL A 40 5.84 14.58 19.51
CA VAL A 40 4.39 14.81 19.32
C VAL A 40 3.54 14.07 20.34
N ASN A 41 3.09 14.79 21.37
CA ASN A 41 2.29 14.28 22.48
C ASN A 41 0.76 14.38 22.26
N ARG A 42 0.25 14.21 21.03
CA ARG A 42 -1.21 14.17 20.76
C ARG A 42 -1.58 12.84 20.11
N HIS A 43 -1.99 11.91 20.96
CA HIS A 43 -2.41 10.56 20.62
C HIS A 43 -3.89 10.56 20.25
N ASP A 44 -4.22 10.05 19.07
CA ASP A 44 -5.58 9.63 18.76
C ASP A 44 -5.52 8.17 18.29
N ALA A 45 -5.84 7.25 19.20
CA ALA A 45 -5.74 5.80 18.99
C ALA A 45 -6.73 5.31 17.92
N GLN A 46 -7.82 6.05 17.73
CA GLN A 46 -8.88 5.78 16.75
C GLN A 46 -8.35 5.85 15.31
N HIS A 47 -7.36 6.71 15.06
CA HIS A 47 -6.68 6.87 13.77
C HIS A 47 -5.85 5.65 13.40
N GLN A 48 -5.16 5.05 14.37
CA GLN A 48 -4.31 3.87 14.11
C GLN A 48 -5.13 2.63 13.79
N VAL A 49 -6.22 2.43 14.51
CA VAL A 49 -7.11 1.30 14.27
C VAL A 49 -7.76 1.43 12.88
N LEU A 50 -8.22 2.63 12.52
CA LEU A 50 -8.90 2.84 11.24
C LEU A 50 -7.96 2.78 10.03
N ALA A 51 -6.74 3.31 10.13
CA ALA A 51 -5.74 3.23 9.06
C ALA A 51 -5.27 1.79 8.83
N THR A 52 -5.10 1.03 9.92
CA THR A 52 -4.79 -0.40 9.84
C THR A 52 -5.97 -1.18 9.28
N LEU A 53 -7.20 -0.87 9.69
CA LEU A 53 -8.42 -1.49 9.18
C LEU A 53 -8.60 -1.25 7.67
N TYR A 54 -8.38 -0.02 7.17
CA TYR A 54 -8.47 0.26 5.73
C TYR A 54 -7.37 -0.43 4.93
N ALA A 55 -6.14 -0.50 5.47
CA ALA A 55 -5.08 -1.28 4.84
C ALA A 55 -5.44 -2.78 4.78
N VAL A 56 -6.05 -3.31 5.85
CA VAL A 56 -6.55 -4.70 5.91
C VAL A 56 -7.73 -4.91 4.96
N ILE A 57 -8.63 -3.94 4.80
CA ILE A 57 -9.76 -4.02 3.86
C ILE A 57 -9.26 -3.99 2.41
N VAL A 58 -8.32 -3.09 2.07
CA VAL A 58 -7.71 -3.06 0.73
C VAL A 58 -6.96 -4.35 0.44
N MET A 59 -6.26 -4.89 1.45
CA MET A 59 -5.63 -6.20 1.36
C MET A 59 -6.66 -7.32 1.17
N MET A 60 -7.77 -7.32 1.92
CA MET A 60 -8.86 -8.28 1.75
C MET A 60 -9.48 -8.19 0.36
N VAL A 61 -9.70 -6.98 -0.18
CA VAL A 61 -10.27 -6.80 -1.53
C VAL A 61 -9.29 -7.31 -2.58
N ALA A 62 -7.99 -7.00 -2.48
CA ALA A 62 -6.97 -7.51 -3.40
C ALA A 62 -6.85 -9.05 -3.33
N LEU A 63 -6.98 -9.63 -2.14
CA LEU A 63 -6.92 -11.08 -1.92
C LEU A 63 -8.21 -11.80 -2.39
N VAL A 64 -9.39 -11.20 -2.19
CA VAL A 64 -10.66 -11.71 -2.73
C VAL A 64 -10.62 -11.70 -4.26
N VAL A 65 -10.09 -10.64 -4.87
CA VAL A 65 -9.84 -10.57 -6.31
C VAL A 65 -8.88 -11.68 -6.75
N HIS A 66 -7.83 -11.98 -5.99
CA HIS A 66 -6.88 -13.06 -6.29
C HIS A 66 -7.48 -14.47 -6.19
N ASP A 67 -8.36 -14.76 -5.24
CA ASP A 67 -8.84 -16.13 -4.98
C ASP A 67 -10.22 -16.42 -5.60
N VAL A 68 -11.03 -15.39 -5.85
CA VAL A 68 -12.35 -15.52 -6.51
C VAL A 68 -12.22 -15.51 -8.03
N ILE A 69 -11.34 -14.67 -8.60
CA ILE A 69 -11.19 -14.60 -10.06
C ILE A 69 -10.80 -15.95 -10.65
N PRO A 70 -9.83 -16.71 -10.11
CA PRO A 70 -9.45 -17.99 -10.71
C PRO A 70 -10.51 -19.09 -10.62
N ARG A 71 -11.42 -18.97 -9.65
CA ARG A 71 -12.51 -19.95 -9.44
C ARG A 71 -13.76 -19.62 -10.24
N VAL A 72 -13.92 -18.37 -10.67
CA VAL A 72 -15.13 -17.87 -11.36
C VAL A 72 -14.85 -17.54 -12.82
N MET A 73 -13.61 -17.19 -13.18
CA MET A 73 -13.22 -16.86 -14.54
C MET A 73 -12.29 -17.93 -15.12
N SER A 74 -12.60 -18.39 -16.33
CA SER A 74 -11.67 -19.10 -17.19
C SER A 74 -10.71 -18.08 -17.84
N GLY A 75 -9.41 -18.23 -17.63
CA GLY A 75 -8.40 -17.29 -18.14
C GLY A 75 -7.01 -17.92 -18.28
N PRO A 76 -6.01 -17.15 -18.70
CA PRO A 76 -4.64 -17.63 -18.85
C PRO A 76 -4.03 -18.08 -17.51
N GLU A 77 -3.18 -19.11 -17.53
CA GLU A 77 -2.56 -19.69 -16.31
C GLU A 77 -1.84 -18.64 -15.44
N TRP A 78 -1.18 -17.65 -16.06
CA TRP A 78 -0.47 -16.57 -15.35
C TRP A 78 -1.40 -15.62 -14.58
N LEU A 79 -2.66 -15.51 -14.98
CA LEU A 79 -3.69 -14.74 -14.27
C LEU A 79 -4.32 -15.58 -13.16
N LEU A 80 -4.51 -16.88 -13.41
CA LEU A 80 -5.13 -17.82 -12.48
C LEU A 80 -4.18 -18.26 -11.35
N SER A 81 -2.87 -18.29 -11.59
CA SER A 81 -1.85 -18.61 -10.58
C SER A 81 -1.68 -17.51 -9.52
N GLY A 82 -2.24 -16.33 -9.77
CA GLY A 82 -2.12 -15.19 -8.86
C GLY A 82 -0.80 -14.43 -8.95
N ASP A 83 0.12 -14.92 -9.79
CA ASP A 83 1.45 -14.33 -10.01
C ASP A 83 1.35 -12.89 -10.53
N ALA A 84 0.35 -12.65 -11.37
CA ALA A 84 0.05 -11.34 -11.92
C ALA A 84 -0.26 -10.27 -10.86
N LEU A 85 -0.73 -10.67 -9.68
CA LEU A 85 -1.17 -9.74 -8.62
C LEU A 85 -0.10 -9.50 -7.54
N ARG A 86 1.01 -10.25 -7.54
CA ARG A 86 2.10 -10.10 -6.56
C ARG A 86 2.72 -8.71 -6.58
N ALA A 87 3.08 -8.21 -7.77
CA ALA A 87 3.65 -6.87 -7.92
C ALA A 87 2.66 -5.76 -7.58
N PRO A 88 1.39 -5.80 -8.04
CA PRO A 88 0.37 -4.88 -7.56
C PRO A 88 0.18 -4.85 -6.04
N PHE A 89 0.21 -6.02 -5.41
CA PHE A 89 0.10 -6.14 -3.95
C PHE A 89 1.28 -5.49 -3.21
N VAL A 90 2.52 -5.76 -3.63
CA VAL A 90 3.69 -5.11 -3.01
C VAL A 90 3.66 -3.60 -3.23
N GLY A 91 3.31 -3.14 -4.43
CA GLY A 91 3.12 -1.72 -4.74
C GLY A 91 2.06 -1.05 -3.86
N LEU A 92 0.95 -1.73 -3.58
CA LEU A 92 -0.09 -1.27 -2.64
C LEU A 92 0.48 -1.04 -1.24
N VAL A 93 1.19 -2.04 -0.70
CA VAL A 93 1.75 -1.98 0.65
C VAL A 93 2.79 -0.86 0.74
N VAL A 94 3.68 -0.76 -0.25
CA VAL A 94 4.69 0.32 -0.30
C VAL A 94 4.01 1.68 -0.37
N GLY A 95 3.05 1.88 -1.28
CA GLY A 95 2.36 3.16 -1.45
C GLY A 95 1.62 3.58 -0.18
N GLN A 96 0.94 2.64 0.48
CA GLN A 96 0.28 2.88 1.76
C GLN A 96 1.29 3.28 2.84
N LEU A 97 2.41 2.56 2.96
CA LEU A 97 3.47 2.88 3.91
C LEU A 97 4.06 4.28 3.64
N THR A 98 4.37 4.61 2.39
CA THR A 98 4.89 5.94 2.01
C THR A 98 3.94 7.05 2.44
N MET A 99 2.65 6.95 2.11
CA MET A 99 1.66 7.96 2.50
C MET A 99 1.50 8.04 4.02
N MET A 100 1.55 6.91 4.74
CA MET A 100 1.53 6.91 6.20
C MET A 100 2.75 7.63 6.78
N LEU A 101 3.96 7.35 6.31
CA LEU A 101 5.19 8.02 6.75
C LEU A 101 5.14 9.54 6.50
N VAL A 102 4.66 9.95 5.32
CA VAL A 102 4.43 11.37 5.00
C VAL A 102 3.47 12.01 6.01
N THR A 103 2.35 11.35 6.32
CA THR A 103 1.38 11.88 7.28
C THR A 103 1.86 11.88 8.73
N GLN A 104 2.79 11.00 9.10
CA GLN A 104 3.41 11.03 10.43
C GLN A 104 4.38 12.20 10.59
N LEU A 105 5.18 12.50 9.55
CA LEU A 105 6.12 13.61 9.61
C LEU A 105 5.44 14.97 9.53
N ARG A 106 4.37 15.08 8.73
CA ARG A 106 3.54 16.29 8.62
C ARG A 106 2.07 15.91 8.73
N PRO A 107 1.53 15.90 9.95
CA PRO A 107 0.12 15.66 10.20
C PRO A 107 -0.76 16.64 9.42
N PHE A 108 -1.96 16.19 9.06
CA PHE A 108 -2.94 17.02 8.36
C PHE A 108 -3.35 18.20 9.26
N GLN A 109 -2.95 19.42 8.89
CA GLN A 109 -3.29 20.66 9.62
C GLN A 109 -4.08 21.59 8.70
N SER A 110 -5.10 22.26 9.24
CA SER A 110 -6.07 23.08 8.48
C SER A 110 -5.49 24.31 7.76
N GLY A 111 -4.20 24.60 7.90
CA GLY A 111 -3.49 25.67 7.19
C GLY A 111 -2.34 25.21 6.27
N SER A 112 -1.92 23.94 6.33
CA SER A 112 -0.79 23.42 5.54
C SER A 112 -1.30 22.53 4.41
N ARG A 113 -1.51 23.12 3.23
CA ARG A 113 -1.95 22.38 2.03
C ARG A 113 -0.87 21.42 1.52
N GLU A 114 0.39 21.82 1.61
CA GLU A 114 1.50 20.95 1.21
C GLU A 114 1.75 19.85 2.26
N PRO A 115 1.78 18.56 1.86
CA PRO A 115 2.08 17.46 2.76
C PRO A 115 3.50 17.53 3.29
N THR A 116 4.47 17.61 2.40
CA THR A 116 5.90 17.58 2.67
C THR A 116 6.62 18.16 1.45
N SER A 117 7.88 18.53 1.60
CA SER A 117 8.70 18.88 0.44
C SER A 117 8.86 17.65 -0.46
N VAL A 118 8.98 17.90 -1.77
CA VAL A 118 9.24 16.85 -2.78
C VAL A 118 10.42 15.94 -2.41
N PRO A 119 11.61 16.45 -2.02
CA PRO A 119 12.74 15.58 -1.68
C PRO A 119 12.47 14.68 -0.47
N VAL A 120 11.75 15.17 0.55
CA VAL A 120 11.38 14.35 1.71
C VAL A 120 10.42 13.24 1.30
N THR A 121 9.42 13.56 0.48
CA THR A 121 8.46 12.58 -0.03
C THR A 121 9.15 11.49 -0.85
N LEU A 122 10.07 11.88 -1.73
CA LEU A 122 10.88 10.96 -2.52
C LEU A 122 11.77 10.08 -1.63
N GLY A 123 12.41 10.66 -0.61
CA GLY A 123 13.23 9.91 0.34
C GLY A 123 12.42 8.84 1.11
N LEU A 124 11.20 9.17 1.55
CA LEU A 124 10.31 8.22 2.22
C LEU A 124 9.78 7.14 1.28
N PHE A 125 9.53 7.50 0.01
CA PHE A 125 9.16 6.55 -1.02
C PHE A 125 10.29 5.53 -1.26
N VAL A 126 11.53 6.01 -1.45
CA VAL A 126 12.71 5.16 -1.63
C VAL A 126 12.92 4.29 -0.39
N LEU A 127 12.80 4.84 0.81
CA LEU A 127 12.91 4.09 2.06
C LEU A 127 11.87 2.95 2.12
N ALA A 128 10.61 3.24 1.83
CA ALA A 128 9.53 2.25 1.83
C ALA A 128 9.77 1.16 0.76
N MET A 129 10.21 1.54 -0.44
CA MET A 129 10.56 0.61 -1.52
C MET A 129 11.73 -0.30 -1.13
N VAL A 130 12.79 0.24 -0.52
CA VAL A 130 13.97 -0.54 -0.12
C VAL A 130 13.64 -1.53 1.00
N LEU A 131 12.79 -1.13 1.96
CA LEU A 131 12.43 -1.97 3.09
C LEU A 131 11.44 -3.08 2.71
N VAL A 132 10.41 -2.75 1.92
CA VAL A 132 9.28 -3.67 1.65
C VAL A 132 9.40 -4.34 0.29
N GLY A 133 9.91 -3.64 -0.73
CA GLY A 133 9.93 -4.10 -2.12
C GLY A 133 10.67 -5.43 -2.32
N PRO A 134 11.98 -5.51 -2.00
CA PRO A 134 12.76 -6.73 -2.18
C PRO A 134 12.21 -7.91 -1.38
N VAL A 135 11.87 -7.70 -0.10
CA VAL A 135 11.42 -8.79 0.78
C VAL A 135 9.99 -9.23 0.47
N GLY A 136 9.10 -8.29 0.12
CA GLY A 136 7.74 -8.60 -0.31
C GLY A 136 7.71 -9.39 -1.61
N LEU A 137 8.53 -9.00 -2.59
CA LEU A 137 8.62 -9.71 -3.87
C LEU A 137 9.34 -11.05 -3.74
N SER A 138 10.38 -11.16 -2.90
CA SER A 138 11.04 -12.44 -2.68
C SER A 138 10.15 -13.44 -1.96
N ALA A 139 9.43 -13.00 -0.92
CA ALA A 139 8.52 -13.85 -0.16
C ALA A 139 7.31 -14.31 -0.98
N THR A 140 6.85 -13.49 -1.92
CA THR A 140 5.79 -13.87 -2.87
C THR A 140 6.32 -14.58 -4.11
N GLY A 141 7.63 -14.79 -4.25
CA GLY A 141 8.22 -15.49 -5.41
C GLY A 141 8.23 -14.69 -6.71
N GLY A 142 8.04 -13.36 -6.65
CA GLY A 142 8.00 -12.44 -7.79
C GLY A 142 9.32 -11.67 -7.99
N ILE A 143 10.49 -12.31 -7.88
CA ILE A 143 11.78 -11.61 -8.04
C ILE A 143 12.03 -11.35 -9.52
N GLY A 144 11.80 -10.11 -9.97
CA GLY A 144 12.10 -9.67 -11.33
C GLY A 144 12.15 -8.15 -11.45
N PRO A 145 12.85 -7.60 -12.45
CA PRO A 145 12.90 -6.15 -12.66
C PRO A 145 11.53 -5.58 -13.03
N GLN A 146 10.70 -6.35 -13.75
CA GLN A 146 9.33 -5.97 -14.11
C GLN A 146 8.42 -5.83 -12.89
N SER A 147 8.49 -6.77 -11.94
CA SER A 147 7.66 -6.74 -10.73
C SER A 147 8.04 -5.59 -9.79
N LEU A 148 9.35 -5.30 -9.66
CA LEU A 148 9.85 -4.12 -8.95
C LEU A 148 9.36 -2.83 -9.62
N PHE A 149 9.43 -2.76 -10.95
CA PHE A 149 8.96 -1.60 -11.71
C PHE A 149 7.47 -1.37 -11.52
N THR A 150 6.63 -2.39 -11.70
CA THR A 150 5.17 -2.30 -11.47
C THR A 150 4.85 -1.85 -10.04
N SER A 151 5.54 -2.43 -9.05
CA SER A 151 5.37 -2.05 -7.64
C SER A 151 5.71 -0.58 -7.41
N ALA A 152 6.82 -0.12 -7.97
CA ALA A 152 7.26 1.27 -7.89
C ALA A 152 6.30 2.23 -8.59
N CYS A 153 5.76 1.86 -9.75
CA CYS A 153 4.76 2.65 -10.47
C CYS A 153 3.48 2.82 -9.66
N ILE A 154 2.93 1.75 -9.09
CA ILE A 154 1.71 1.82 -8.27
C ILE A 154 1.93 2.71 -7.05
N ALA A 155 3.01 2.46 -6.30
CA ALA A 155 3.32 3.26 -5.12
C ALA A 155 3.60 4.74 -5.48
N GLY A 156 4.28 4.97 -6.60
CA GLY A 156 4.61 6.31 -7.11
C GLY A 156 3.38 7.08 -7.55
N PHE A 157 2.52 6.50 -8.38
CA PHE A 157 1.25 7.12 -8.80
C PHE A 157 0.31 7.35 -7.62
N ALA A 158 0.20 6.40 -6.68
CA ALA A 158 -0.62 6.58 -5.48
C ALA A 158 -0.13 7.78 -4.66
N THR A 159 1.19 7.88 -4.45
CA THR A 159 1.80 9.00 -3.72
C THR A 159 1.63 10.32 -4.46
N LEU A 160 1.75 10.32 -5.79
CA LEU A 160 1.52 11.50 -6.63
C LEU A 160 0.07 11.96 -6.57
N PHE A 161 -0.90 11.05 -6.75
CA PHE A 161 -2.32 11.36 -6.64
C PHE A 161 -2.67 11.88 -5.25
N TYR A 162 -2.11 11.26 -4.21
CA TYR A 162 -2.27 11.74 -2.84
C TYR A 162 -1.75 13.16 -2.68
N TRP A 163 -0.58 13.46 -3.23
CA TRP A 163 0.01 14.80 -3.19
C TRP A 163 -0.81 15.83 -3.97
N LEU A 164 -1.29 15.48 -5.17
CA LEU A 164 -2.13 16.34 -6.01
C LEU A 164 -3.49 16.61 -5.37
N MET A 165 -4.16 15.58 -4.86
CA MET A 165 -5.46 15.70 -4.18
C MET A 165 -5.37 16.59 -2.94
N ARG A 166 -4.24 16.55 -2.25
CA ARG A 166 -3.96 17.46 -1.14
C ARG A 166 -3.82 18.94 -1.53
N LYS A 167 -3.53 19.25 -2.80
CA LYS A 167 -3.46 20.62 -3.32
C LYS A 167 -4.81 21.18 -3.77
N LEU A 168 -5.83 20.34 -3.95
CA LEU A 168 -7.14 20.79 -4.42
C LEU A 168 -7.85 21.66 -3.37
N GLN A 169 -8.29 22.85 -3.79
CA GLN A 169 -9.09 23.75 -2.96
C GLN A 169 -10.51 23.18 -2.80
N GLY A 170 -10.83 22.69 -1.60
CA GLY A 170 -12.16 22.16 -1.28
C GLY A 170 -12.15 20.82 -0.55
N TRP A 171 -11.00 20.12 -0.50
CA TRP A 171 -10.94 18.84 0.20
C TRP A 171 -11.06 19.01 1.73
N PRO A 172 -11.94 18.25 2.41
CA PRO A 172 -12.16 18.40 3.84
C PRO A 172 -10.89 18.11 4.65
N ALA A 173 -10.52 19.06 5.51
CA ALA A 173 -9.25 19.04 6.24
C ALA A 173 -9.22 18.17 7.50
N ARG A 174 -10.24 17.33 7.71
CA ARG A 174 -10.34 16.48 8.90
C ARG A 174 -9.63 15.16 8.66
N THR A 175 -8.98 14.66 9.70
CA THR A 175 -8.22 13.41 9.66
C THR A 175 -8.94 12.16 9.12
N PRO A 176 -10.24 11.89 9.36
CA PRO A 176 -10.90 10.72 8.75
C PRO A 176 -10.97 10.80 7.22
N TRP A 177 -11.02 12.00 6.63
CA TRP A 177 -11.00 12.16 5.18
C TRP A 177 -9.61 11.91 4.59
N ASN A 178 -8.55 12.20 5.34
CA ASN A 178 -7.20 11.86 4.94
C ASN A 178 -6.99 10.34 4.85
N MET A 179 -7.59 9.58 5.77
CA MET A 179 -7.52 8.11 5.75
C MET A 179 -8.33 7.48 4.63
N ARG A 180 -9.39 8.13 4.19
CA ARG A 180 -10.17 7.70 3.03
C ARG A 180 -9.48 8.05 1.72
N LEU A 181 -8.70 9.13 1.70
CA LEU A 181 -7.98 9.58 0.51
C LEU A 181 -6.85 8.61 0.12
N GLN A 182 -6.10 8.08 1.09
CA GLN A 182 -5.03 7.11 0.81
C GLN A 182 -5.49 5.87 0.01
N PRO A 183 -6.50 5.10 0.46
CA PRO A 183 -6.99 3.94 -0.29
C PRO A 183 -7.65 4.35 -1.62
N ALA A 184 -8.27 5.54 -1.71
CA ALA A 184 -8.80 6.04 -2.98
C ALA A 184 -7.68 6.31 -4.01
N CYS A 185 -6.58 6.94 -3.58
CA CYS A 185 -5.41 7.17 -4.43
C CYS A 185 -4.72 5.86 -4.84
N LEU A 186 -4.68 4.87 -3.95
CA LEU A 186 -4.19 3.53 -4.28
C LEU A 186 -5.08 2.83 -5.31
N ALA A 187 -6.39 2.89 -5.15
CA ALA A 187 -7.34 2.33 -6.11
C ALA A 187 -7.17 2.98 -7.50
N LEU A 188 -7.03 4.31 -7.55
CA LEU A 188 -6.75 5.03 -8.80
C LEU A 188 -5.41 4.62 -9.42
N ALA A 189 -4.35 4.48 -8.62
CA ALA A 189 -3.05 4.04 -9.11
C ALA A 189 -3.10 2.62 -9.69
N ILE A 190 -3.85 1.71 -9.04
CA ILE A 190 -4.08 0.36 -9.57
C ILE A 190 -4.81 0.44 -10.91
N LEU A 191 -5.90 1.20 -11.00
CA LEU A 191 -6.68 1.31 -12.24
C LEU A 191 -5.83 1.83 -13.41
N VAL A 192 -4.84 2.68 -13.14
CA VAL A 192 -3.92 3.19 -14.16
C VAL A 192 -2.84 2.17 -14.53
N VAL A 193 -2.23 1.50 -13.54
CA VAL A 193 -1.05 0.65 -13.78
C VAL A 193 -1.43 -0.79 -14.17
N LEU A 194 -2.52 -1.31 -13.63
CA LEU A 194 -2.92 -2.72 -13.80
C LEU A 194 -3.18 -3.09 -15.27
N PRO A 195 -3.84 -2.26 -16.12
CA PRO A 195 -4.00 -2.58 -17.53
C PRO A 195 -2.66 -2.70 -18.26
N VAL A 196 -1.72 -1.78 -17.98
CA VAL A 196 -0.39 -1.79 -18.59
C VAL A 196 0.41 -3.01 -18.13
N HIS A 197 0.34 -3.33 -16.84
CA HIS A 197 0.97 -4.52 -16.26
C HIS A 197 0.45 -5.82 -16.89
N PHE A 198 -0.86 -5.94 -17.10
CA PHE A 198 -1.44 -7.11 -17.78
C PHE A 198 -1.09 -7.18 -19.27
N LEU A 199 -0.95 -6.04 -19.97
CA LEU A 199 -0.45 -6.03 -21.34
C LEU A 199 1.00 -6.54 -21.42
N ILE A 200 1.85 -6.14 -20.47
CA ILE A 200 3.25 -6.60 -20.39
C ILE A 200 3.33 -8.10 -20.09
N LEU A 201 2.46 -8.62 -19.23
CA LEU A 201 2.43 -10.04 -18.88
C LEU A 201 1.77 -10.92 -19.95
N GLY A 202 0.74 -10.43 -20.63
CA GLY A 202 -0.03 -11.20 -21.63
C GLY A 202 0.50 -11.11 -23.06
N GLY A 203 1.37 -10.15 -23.36
CA GLY A 203 2.00 -9.97 -24.67
C GLY A 203 3.46 -10.44 -24.76
N GLY A 204 3.97 -11.07 -23.69
CA GLY A 204 5.30 -11.68 -23.61
C GLY A 204 5.34 -13.14 -24.03
#